data_AF-A0A8T2FHZ5-F1
#
_entry.id   AF-A0A8T2FHZ5-F1
#
_cell.length_a   1.000
_cell.length_b   1.000
_cell.length_c   1.000
_cell.angle_alpha   90.00
_cell.angle_beta   90.00
_cell.angle_gamma   90.00
#
_symmetry.space_group_name_H-M   'P 1'
#
loop_
_entity.id
_entity.type
_entity.pdbx_description
1 polymer ?
#
loop_
_entity_poly.entity_id
_entity_poly.type
_entity_poly.pdbx_seq_one_letter_code
_entity_poly.pdbx_strand_id
1 'polypeptide(L)'
;MSTNSYYSSASSSGFRVCPPGVPSKCWCGEEIITFTSKTKENPYRRFYRCAIAMKRENEEHLFKWVDEALLDEIKMVNEKCKRVAENISDLRMNVMANMELLNKNAKQMEEELIKKMEGELLTMKENVEELGHVMAKSALKTVGVAVVIVASIVWLWGRV
;
A
#
# COMPACT_ATOMS: atom_id res chain seq x y z
N MET A 1 -16.65 -29.65 19.71
CA MET A 1 -16.58 -29.89 21.16
C MET A 1 -17.13 -28.65 21.84
N SER A 2 -18.36 -28.74 22.34
CA SER A 2 -19.13 -27.63 22.88
C SER A 2 -18.90 -27.51 24.39
N THR A 3 -18.42 -26.36 24.86
CA THR A 3 -18.31 -26.08 26.30
C THR A 3 -19.46 -25.17 26.73
N ASN A 4 -20.50 -25.81 27.29
CA ASN A 4 -21.52 -25.15 28.10
C ASN A 4 -20.84 -24.48 29.31
N SER A 5 -21.08 -23.19 29.53
CA SER A 5 -20.85 -22.56 30.83
C SER A 5 -22.16 -21.96 31.31
N TYR A 6 -22.76 -22.66 32.27
CA TYR A 6 -23.92 -22.22 33.03
C TYR A 6 -23.49 -21.10 33.98
N TYR A 7 -23.97 -19.87 33.74
CA TYR A 7 -24.13 -18.89 34.80
C TYR A 7 -25.47 -18.18 34.58
N SER A 8 -26.50 -18.71 35.24
CA SER A 8 -27.78 -18.04 35.39
C SER A 8 -27.74 -17.19 36.66
N SER A 9 -27.98 -15.90 36.51
CA SER A 9 -28.55 -15.02 37.53
C SER A 9 -29.24 -13.89 36.79
N ALA A 10 -30.54 -14.08 36.54
CA ALA A 10 -31.40 -13.10 35.89
C ALA A 10 -31.95 -12.11 36.93
N SER A 11 -31.85 -10.81 36.65
CA SER A 11 -32.84 -9.80 37.07
C SER A 11 -32.75 -8.64 36.08
N SER A 12 -33.85 -8.50 35.33
CA SER A 12 -34.01 -7.70 34.13
C SER A 12 -34.28 -6.23 34.41
N SER A 13 -33.58 -5.32 33.73
CA SER A 13 -34.15 -4.11 33.13
C SER A 13 -33.11 -3.49 32.19
N GLY A 14 -33.43 -3.36 30.90
CA GLY A 14 -32.86 -2.34 30.01
C GLY A 14 -31.35 -2.19 29.91
N PHE A 15 -30.56 -3.26 29.86
CA PHE A 15 -29.13 -3.15 29.51
C PHE A 15 -29.00 -2.50 28.13
N ARG A 16 -28.80 -1.17 28.10
CA ARG A 16 -27.90 -0.57 27.12
C ARG A 16 -26.63 -1.39 27.25
N VAL A 17 -26.37 -2.25 26.25
CA VAL A 17 -25.17 -3.07 26.15
C VAL A 17 -24.01 -2.20 26.58
N CYS A 18 -23.48 -2.43 27.78
CA CYS A 18 -22.37 -1.65 28.27
C CYS A 18 -21.25 -1.94 27.28
N PRO A 19 -20.76 -0.94 26.53
CA PRO A 19 -19.71 -1.18 25.55
C PRO A 19 -18.54 -1.88 26.23
N PRO A 20 -17.81 -2.79 25.55
CA PRO A 20 -16.65 -3.42 26.14
C PRO A 20 -15.68 -2.34 26.68
N GLY A 21 -15.16 -2.56 27.89
CA GLY A 21 -14.40 -1.56 28.66
C GLY A 21 -15.25 -0.66 29.56
N VAL A 22 -14.72 0.51 29.92
CA VAL A 22 -15.36 1.53 30.78
C VAL A 22 -15.29 2.88 30.07
N PRO A 23 -16.41 3.59 29.89
CA PRO A 23 -16.40 4.91 29.26
C PRO A 23 -15.68 5.94 30.14
N SER A 24 -15.27 7.07 29.57
CA SER A 24 -14.63 8.16 30.34
C SER A 24 -15.60 8.93 31.23
N LYS A 25 -16.88 8.97 30.85
CA LYS A 25 -17.97 9.61 31.61
C LYS A 25 -19.21 8.74 31.59
N CYS A 26 -20.04 8.86 32.63
CA CYS A 26 -21.36 8.25 32.64
C CYS A 26 -22.28 8.94 31.63
N TRP A 27 -23.37 8.28 31.23
CA TRP A 27 -24.37 8.85 30.32
C TRP A 27 -25.02 10.14 30.85
N CYS A 28 -25.00 10.35 32.17
CA CYS A 28 -25.48 11.56 32.82
C CYS A 28 -24.48 12.73 32.80
N GLY A 29 -23.29 12.54 32.20
CA GLY A 29 -22.22 13.54 32.09
C GLY A 29 -21.25 13.58 33.28
N GLU A 30 -21.57 12.88 34.36
CA GLU A 30 -20.74 12.81 35.57
C GLU A 30 -19.56 11.85 35.42
N GLU A 31 -18.55 12.08 36.26
CA GLU A 31 -17.34 11.27 36.30
C GLU A 31 -17.59 9.86 36.83
N ILE A 32 -16.72 8.94 36.41
CA ILE A 32 -16.69 7.57 36.87
C ILE A 32 -15.56 7.43 37.88
N ILE A 33 -15.90 7.04 39.10
CA ILE A 33 -15.00 6.93 40.24
C ILE A 33 -14.78 5.46 40.57
N THR A 34 -13.57 5.11 40.99
CA THR A 34 -13.26 3.78 41.53
C THR A 34 -13.60 3.71 43.02
N PHE A 35 -14.40 2.73 43.40
CA PHE A 35 -14.77 2.44 44.78
C PHE A 35 -14.25 1.06 45.20
N THR A 36 -14.15 0.86 46.51
CA THR A 36 -13.83 -0.42 47.12
C THR A 36 -15.08 -0.98 47.79
N SER A 37 -15.46 -2.20 47.40
CA SER A 37 -16.60 -2.90 47.97
C SER A 37 -16.36 -3.24 49.44
N LYS A 38 -17.38 -2.98 50.25
CA LYS A 38 -17.44 -3.28 51.68
C LYS A 38 -18.45 -4.40 51.98
N THR A 39 -19.02 -5.03 50.94
CA THR A 39 -19.98 -6.12 51.13
C THR A 39 -19.29 -7.38 51.63
N LYS A 40 -20.03 -8.25 52.33
CA LYS A 40 -19.48 -9.51 52.86
C LYS A 40 -19.14 -10.49 51.75
N GLU A 41 -19.87 -10.41 50.64
CA GLU A 41 -19.77 -11.28 49.48
C GLU A 41 -18.58 -10.91 48.59
N ASN A 42 -18.25 -9.62 48.51
CA ASN A 42 -17.15 -9.10 47.69
C ASN A 42 -16.29 -8.13 48.52
N PRO A 43 -15.63 -8.58 49.60
CA PRO A 43 -14.85 -7.70 50.44
C PRO A 43 -13.61 -7.20 49.68
N TYR A 44 -13.33 -5.89 49.77
CA TYR A 44 -12.16 -5.23 49.17
C TYR A 44 -12.08 -5.25 47.63
N ARG A 45 -13.05 -5.84 46.93
CA ARG A 45 -13.08 -5.84 45.46
C ARG A 45 -13.38 -4.44 44.94
N ARG A 46 -12.65 -3.98 43.92
CA ARG A 46 -12.81 -2.62 43.37
C ARG A 46 -13.77 -2.59 42.18
N PHE A 47 -14.59 -1.56 42.10
CA PHE A 47 -15.52 -1.32 40.98
C PHE A 47 -15.52 0.14 40.54
N TYR A 48 -15.78 0.37 39.25
CA TYR A 48 -16.09 1.67 38.69
C TYR A 48 -17.57 1.96 38.87
N ARG A 49 -17.91 3.18 39.32
CA ARG A 49 -19.30 3.65 39.40
C ARG A 49 -19.39 5.15 39.14
N CYS A 50 -20.50 5.60 38.56
CA CYS A 50 -20.80 7.02 38.43
C CYS A 50 -20.84 7.74 39.80
N ALA A 51 -20.25 8.93 39.87
CA ALA A 51 -20.11 9.73 41.09
C ALA A 51 -21.45 10.05 41.80
N ILE A 52 -22.52 10.26 41.02
CA ILE A 52 -23.84 10.63 41.56
C ILE A 52 -24.78 9.43 41.75
N ALA A 53 -24.36 8.21 41.39
CA ALA A 53 -25.22 7.03 41.40
C ALA A 53 -25.81 6.74 42.79
N MET A 54 -25.09 7.03 43.87
CA MET A 54 -25.60 6.87 45.24
C MET A 54 -26.61 7.94 45.65
N LYS A 55 -26.62 9.11 44.98
CA LYS A 55 -27.58 10.18 45.24
C LYS A 55 -28.85 10.04 44.41
N ARG A 56 -28.79 9.25 43.34
CA ARG A 56 -29.88 9.02 42.38
C ARG A 56 -30.13 7.52 42.22
N GLU A 57 -30.56 6.89 43.31
CA GLU A 57 -30.77 5.43 43.35
C GLU A 57 -31.84 4.93 42.37
N ASN A 58 -32.78 5.81 41.99
CA ASN A 58 -33.85 5.51 41.03
C ASN A 58 -33.38 5.59 39.56
N GLU A 59 -32.14 6.02 39.31
CA GLU A 59 -31.55 6.08 37.98
C GLU A 59 -30.49 4.98 37.81
N GLU A 60 -30.53 4.28 36.68
CA GLU A 60 -29.51 3.29 36.36
C GLU A 60 -28.23 3.99 35.87
N HIS A 61 -27.20 4.00 36.70
CA HIS A 61 -25.89 4.58 36.38
C HIS A 61 -24.84 3.49 36.16
N LEU A 62 -23.73 3.83 35.49
CA LEU A 62 -22.64 2.89 35.25
C LEU A 62 -22.19 2.22 36.57
N PHE A 63 -22.10 0.89 36.55
CA PHE A 63 -21.42 0.06 37.52
C PHE A 63 -20.65 -1.04 36.78
N LYS A 64 -19.37 -1.24 37.09
CA LYS A 64 -18.58 -2.34 36.51
C LYS A 64 -17.41 -2.72 37.40
N TRP A 65 -17.15 -4.01 37.57
CA TRP A 65 -15.98 -4.46 38.32
C TRP A 65 -14.68 -4.11 37.58
N VAL A 66 -13.65 -3.71 38.33
CA VAL A 66 -12.37 -3.27 37.74
C VAL A 66 -11.69 -4.43 36.99
N ASP A 67 -11.70 -5.63 37.56
CA ASP A 67 -11.12 -6.82 36.94
C ASP A 67 -11.84 -7.23 35.65
N GLU A 68 -13.17 -7.16 35.63
CA GLU A 68 -13.97 -7.43 34.43
C GLU A 68 -13.72 -6.38 33.34
N ALA A 69 -13.64 -5.10 33.71
CA ALA A 69 -13.30 -4.01 32.80
C ALA A 69 -11.91 -4.19 32.17
N LEU A 70 -10.91 -4.54 32.96
CA LEU A 70 -9.55 -4.80 32.48
C LEU A 70 -9.51 -6.00 31.51
N LEU A 71 -10.25 -7.08 31.83
CA LEU A 71 -10.34 -8.23 30.94
C LEU A 71 -10.99 -7.87 29.59
N ASP A 72 -12.03 -7.04 29.61
CA ASP A 72 -12.67 -6.56 28.37
C ASP A 72 -11.73 -5.69 27.54
N GLU A 73 -10.95 -4.80 28.18
CA GLU A 73 -9.96 -3.98 27.50
C GLU A 73 -8.84 -4.82 26.89
N ILE A 74 -8.32 -5.80 27.62
CA ILE A 74 -7.29 -6.74 27.11
C ILE A 74 -7.82 -7.51 25.90
N LYS A 75 -9.04 -8.05 25.98
CA LYS A 75 -9.67 -8.76 24.85
C LYS A 75 -9.83 -7.83 23.64
N MET A 76 -10.29 -6.60 23.85
CA MET A 76 -10.45 -5.63 22.76
C MET A 76 -9.13 -5.28 22.10
N VAL A 77 -8.08 -5.06 22.90
CA VAL A 77 -6.73 -4.80 22.39
C VAL A 77 -6.22 -6.01 21.62
N ASN A 78 -6.40 -7.23 22.14
CA ASN A 78 -5.99 -8.45 21.46
C ASN A 78 -6.66 -8.60 20.08
N GLU A 79 -7.97 -8.35 20.00
CA GLU A 79 -8.71 -8.39 18.73
C GLU A 79 -8.24 -7.29 17.76
N LYS A 80 -7.93 -6.09 18.27
CA LYS A 80 -7.34 -5.01 17.44
C LYS A 80 -5.96 -5.40 16.92
N CYS A 81 -5.10 -5.97 17.77
CA CYS A 81 -3.77 -6.46 17.38
C CYS A 81 -3.87 -7.54 16.31
N LYS A 82 -4.81 -8.48 16.44
CA LYS A 82 -5.06 -9.52 15.45
C LYS A 82 -5.44 -8.93 14.08
N ARG A 83 -6.41 -8.00 14.05
CA ARG A 83 -6.80 -7.31 12.80
C ARG A 83 -5.66 -6.51 12.18
N VAL A 84 -4.85 -5.85 13.00
CA VAL A 84 -3.67 -5.12 12.51
C VAL A 84 -2.66 -6.08 11.90
N ALA A 85 -2.41 -7.23 12.53
CA ALA A 85 -1.51 -8.25 11.99
C ALA A 85 -2.01 -8.82 10.65
N GLU A 86 -3.30 -9.09 10.54
CA GLU A 86 -3.95 -9.51 9.28
C GLU A 86 -3.79 -8.45 8.19
N ASN A 87 -4.12 -7.19 8.48
CA ASN A 87 -3.96 -6.08 7.53
C ASN A 87 -2.51 -5.87 7.07
N ILE A 88 -1.53 -6.04 7.97
CA ILE A 88 -0.10 -5.95 7.63
C ILE A 88 0.30 -7.09 6.69
N SER A 89 -0.19 -8.30 6.95
CA SER A 89 0.06 -9.45 6.08
C SER A 89 -0.52 -9.21 4.68
N ASP A 90 -1.76 -8.74 4.59
CA ASP A 90 -2.43 -8.46 3.31
C ASP A 90 -1.73 -7.33 2.55
N LEU A 91 -1.37 -6.25 3.24
CA LEU A 91 -0.60 -5.16 2.65
C LEU A 91 0.74 -5.65 2.10
N ARG A 92 1.45 -6.49 2.86
CA ARG A 92 2.71 -7.09 2.41
C ARG A 92 2.53 -7.91 1.13
N MET A 93 1.48 -8.74 1.06
CA MET A 93 1.17 -9.52 -0.14
C MET A 93 0.88 -8.63 -1.35
N ASN A 94 0.06 -7.60 -1.16
CA ASN A 94 -0.27 -6.64 -2.22
C ASN A 94 0.96 -5.87 -2.71
N VAL A 95 1.84 -5.43 -1.80
CA VAL A 95 3.09 -4.76 -2.16
C VAL A 95 4.01 -5.67 -2.95
N MET A 96 4.17 -6.94 -2.54
CA MET A 96 5.00 -7.89 -3.29
C MET A 96 4.44 -8.16 -4.69
N ALA A 97 3.13 -8.36 -4.83
CA ALA A 97 2.48 -8.57 -6.11
C ALA A 97 2.62 -7.35 -7.04
N ASN A 98 2.41 -6.14 -6.50
CA ASN A 98 2.59 -4.89 -7.26
C ASN A 98 4.04 -4.69 -7.68
N MET A 99 5.00 -4.99 -6.81
CA MET A 99 6.43 -4.90 -7.14
C MET A 99 6.80 -5.88 -8.26
N GLU A 100 6.27 -7.10 -8.24
CA GLU A 100 6.49 -8.07 -9.31
C GLU A 100 5.90 -7.59 -10.64
N LEU A 101 4.69 -7.02 -10.61
CA LEU A 101 4.06 -6.44 -11.80
C LEU A 101 4.85 -5.25 -12.36
N LEU A 102 5.29 -4.33 -11.50
CA LEU A 102 6.13 -3.19 -11.88
C LEU A 102 7.44 -3.65 -12.52
N ASN A 103 8.08 -4.69 -11.97
CA ASN A 103 9.30 -5.25 -12.53
C ASN A 103 9.06 -5.89 -13.92
N LYS A 104 7.96 -6.62 -14.09
CA LYS A 104 7.57 -7.17 -15.41
C LYS A 104 7.34 -6.07 -16.43
N ASN A 105 6.59 -5.04 -16.06
CA ASN A 105 6.29 -3.91 -16.93
C ASN A 105 7.56 -3.11 -17.29
N ALA A 106 8.48 -2.94 -16.34
CA ALA A 106 9.77 -2.27 -16.58
C ALA A 106 10.62 -3.06 -17.60
N LYS A 107 10.76 -4.38 -17.42
CA LYS A 107 11.48 -5.24 -18.38
C LYS A 107 10.86 -5.19 -19.78
N GLN A 108 9.53 -5.26 -19.86
CA GLN A 108 8.83 -5.13 -21.14
C GLN A 108 9.09 -3.78 -21.81
N MET A 109 9.09 -2.70 -21.03
CA MET A 109 9.39 -1.37 -21.54
C MET A 109 10.84 -1.25 -22.04
N GLU A 110 11.80 -1.84 -21.32
CA GLU A 110 13.21 -1.90 -21.74
C GLU A 110 13.37 -2.70 -23.04
N GLU A 111 12.75 -3.87 -23.17
CA GLU A 111 12.79 -4.68 -24.38
C GLU A 111 12.17 -3.95 -25.59
N GLU A 112 11.02 -3.31 -25.40
CA GLU A 112 10.38 -2.52 -26.46
C GLU A 112 11.20 -1.30 -26.86
N LEU A 113 11.89 -0.65 -25.91
CA LEU A 113 12.81 0.46 -26.20
C LEU A 113 14.03 -0.02 -27.00
N ILE A 114 14.61 -1.17 -26.62
CA ILE A 114 15.74 -1.78 -27.34
C ILE A 114 15.34 -2.11 -28.78
N LYS A 115 14.19 -2.79 -28.98
CA LYS A 115 13.71 -3.12 -30.33
C LYS A 115 13.51 -1.88 -31.21
N LYS A 116 12.95 -0.79 -30.65
CA LYS A 116 12.79 0.47 -31.38
C LYS A 116 14.14 1.08 -31.77
N MET A 117 15.08 1.11 -30.83
CA MET A 117 16.42 1.64 -31.08
C MET A 117 17.16 0.82 -32.13
N GLU A 118 17.04 -0.51 -32.11
CA GLU A 118 17.60 -1.39 -33.14
C GLU A 118 16.97 -1.13 -34.51
N GLY A 119 15.65 -0.94 -34.58
CA GLY A 119 14.93 -0.58 -35.80
C GLY A 119 15.39 0.76 -36.38
N GLU A 120 15.51 1.80 -35.55
CA GLU A 120 16.04 3.11 -35.96
C GLU A 120 17.50 3.02 -36.43
N LEU A 121 18.32 2.20 -35.77
CA LEU A 121 19.72 2.02 -36.16
C LEU A 121 19.86 1.27 -37.48
N LEU A 122 19.01 0.28 -37.76
CA LEU A 122 18.96 -0.41 -39.05
C LEU A 122 18.57 0.54 -40.18
N THR A 123 17.51 1.32 -40.00
CA THR A 123 17.08 2.31 -41.02
C THR A 123 18.15 3.38 -41.25
N MET A 124 18.81 3.85 -40.19
CA MET A 124 19.93 4.78 -40.32
C MET A 124 21.10 4.16 -41.08
N LYS A 125 21.44 2.90 -40.80
CA LYS A 125 22.51 2.18 -41.51
C LYS A 125 22.21 2.05 -43.00
N GLU A 126 20.98 1.67 -43.37
CA GLU A 126 20.53 1.57 -44.77
C GLU A 126 20.67 2.91 -45.49
N ASN A 127 20.22 4.00 -44.87
CA ASN A 127 20.36 5.36 -45.42
C ASN A 127 21.83 5.77 -45.63
N VAL A 128 22.74 5.38 -44.73
CA VAL A 128 24.19 5.68 -44.84
C VAL A 128 24.82 4.88 -45.98
N GLU A 129 24.47 3.60 -46.13
CA GLU A 129 24.94 2.75 -47.24
C GLU A 129 24.46 3.29 -48.59
N GLU A 130 23.20 3.71 -48.67
CA GLU A 130 22.61 4.31 -49.88
C GLU A 130 23.30 5.64 -50.23
N LEU A 131 23.54 6.50 -49.25
CA LEU A 131 24.31 7.74 -49.42
C LEU A 131 25.73 7.46 -49.92
N GLY A 132 26.39 6.43 -49.37
CA GLY A 132 27.72 5.99 -49.79
C GLY A 132 27.76 5.55 -51.26
N HIS A 133 26.77 4.77 -51.69
CA HIS A 133 26.64 4.34 -53.08
C HIS A 133 26.41 5.54 -54.04
N VAL A 134 25.57 6.50 -53.65
CA VAL A 134 25.35 7.74 -54.43
C VAL A 134 26.63 8.56 -54.56
N MET A 135 27.38 8.73 -53.46
CA MET A 135 28.66 9.45 -53.48
C MET A 135 29.69 8.78 -54.37
N ALA A 136 29.83 7.45 -54.31
CA ALA A 136 30.74 6.70 -55.17
C ALA A 136 30.40 6.86 -56.66
N LYS A 137 29.12 6.78 -57.02
CA LYS A 137 28.66 6.99 -58.40
C LYS A 137 28.91 8.41 -58.90
N SER A 138 28.71 9.42 -58.04
CA SER A 138 29.03 10.82 -58.34
C SER A 138 30.52 11.01 -58.60
N ALA A 139 31.38 10.53 -57.69
CA ALA A 139 32.83 10.63 -57.81
C ALA A 139 33.34 9.98 -59.11
N LEU A 140 32.85 8.79 -59.45
CA LEU A 140 33.24 8.09 -60.68
C LEU A 140 32.87 8.87 -61.94
N LYS A 141 31.68 9.49 -61.97
CA LYS A 141 31.28 10.38 -63.07
C LYS A 141 32.21 11.60 -63.18
N THR A 142 32.54 12.23 -62.06
CA THR A 142 33.44 13.41 -62.04
C THR A 142 34.84 13.06 -62.53
N VAL A 143 35.40 11.93 -62.09
CA VAL A 143 36.70 11.44 -62.56
C VAL A 143 36.66 11.12 -64.06
N GLY A 144 35.60 10.46 -64.53
CA GLY A 144 35.41 10.20 -65.96
C GLY A 144 35.41 11.47 -66.81
N VAL A 145 34.66 12.50 -66.38
CA VAL A 145 34.65 13.82 -67.05
C VAL A 145 36.05 14.43 -67.05
N ALA A 146 36.77 14.40 -65.92
CA ALA A 146 38.13 14.95 -65.84
C ALA A 146 39.11 14.23 -66.80
N VAL A 147 39.03 12.89 -66.90
CA VAL A 147 39.88 12.11 -67.83
C VAL A 147 39.61 12.49 -69.29
N VAL A 148 38.34 12.65 -69.69
CA VAL A 148 37.98 13.06 -71.06
C VAL A 148 38.54 14.44 -71.38
N ILE A 149 38.46 15.38 -70.44
CA ILE A 149 39.03 16.73 -70.59
C ILE A 149 40.55 16.64 -70.80
N VAL A 150 41.25 15.90 -69.94
CA VAL A 150 42.71 15.74 -70.03
C VAL A 150 43.14 15.07 -71.34
N ALA A 151 42.46 14.00 -71.76
CA ALA A 151 42.76 13.30 -73.00
C ALA A 151 42.54 14.19 -74.23
N SER A 152 41.47 15.00 -74.21
CA SER A 152 41.19 15.96 -75.29
C SER A 152 42.28 17.01 -75.40
N ILE A 153 42.78 17.53 -74.27
CA ILE A 153 43.90 18.47 -74.24
C ILE A 153 45.16 17.82 -74.82
N VAL A 154 45.54 16.62 -74.35
CA VAL A 154 46.75 15.92 -74.86
C VAL A 154 46.67 15.67 -76.37
N TRP A 155 45.51 15.24 -76.86
CA TRP A 155 45.32 14.96 -78.30
C TRP A 155 45.45 16.20 -79.17
N LEU A 156 44.92 17.35 -78.73
CA LEU A 156 45.07 18.63 -79.44
C LEU A 156 46.53 19.08 -79.52
N TRP A 157 47.34 18.80 -78.50
CA TRP A 157 48.74 19.23 -78.43
C TRP A 157 49.69 18.32 -79.20
N GLY A 158 49.39 17.01 -79.28
CA GLY A 158 50.18 16.07 -80.10
C GLY A 158 49.94 16.18 -81.61
N ARG A 159 49.01 17.04 -82.04
CA ARG A 159 48.65 17.25 -83.46
C ARG A 159 49.25 18.52 -84.07
N VAL A 160 50.00 19.30 -83.28
CA VAL A 160 50.78 20.50 -83.67
C VAL A 160 52.21 20.09 -83.98
#